data_AF-A0A6J1QQF1-F1
#
_entry.id   AF-A0A6J1QQF1-F1
#
_cell.length_a   1.000
_cell.length_b   1.000
_cell.length_c   1.000
_cell.angle_alpha   90.00
_cell.angle_beta   90.00
_cell.angle_gamma   90.00
#
_symmetry.space_group_name_H-M   'P 1'
#
loop_
_entity.id
_entity.type
_entity.pdbx_description
1 polymer ?
#
loop_
_entity_poly.entity_id
_entity_poly.type
_entity_poly.pdbx_seq_one_letter_code
_entity_poly.pdbx_strand_id
1 'polypeptide(L)'
;MSWNADIAYAFTPFKMFTLPMGIWPLQKYNTFSLVRSIVYCFILTAWMIMIFLEINFGSGNAYVQVDNFEVVISIILGLSKIVSFRLYAKNLTRNFSSAVDDYLTIDTEEKRTIMRRHAYMGRIMCFSILSMAYVASTTFILLPMIPMITGDTEVQVNVTINDISEFPVAVTFLGEVHVSTSLYMLICMLQYMGLVLTATSNCGNDTFVLAITLHVCGQLELL
;
A
#
# COMPACT_ATOMS: atom_id res chain seq x y z
N MET A 1 27.35 -1.11 8.78
CA MET A 1 26.38 -1.62 9.77
C MET A 1 26.49 -3.13 9.74
N SER A 2 26.79 -3.77 10.87
CA SER A 2 26.76 -5.23 10.99
C SER A 2 25.31 -5.69 10.79
N TRP A 3 25.10 -6.74 9.99
CA TRP A 3 23.76 -7.24 9.66
C TRP A 3 23.70 -8.75 9.94
N ASN A 4 23.11 -9.12 11.07
CA ASN A 4 22.98 -10.51 11.50
C ASN A 4 21.63 -11.13 11.06
N ALA A 5 21.47 -12.43 11.30
CA ALA A 5 20.27 -13.17 10.94
C ALA A 5 19.01 -12.68 11.67
N ASP A 6 19.14 -12.16 12.90
CA ASP A 6 18.02 -11.68 13.71
C ASP A 6 17.46 -10.35 13.17
N ILE A 7 18.35 -9.43 12.77
CA ILE A 7 17.98 -8.17 12.11
C ILE A 7 17.30 -8.48 10.76
N ALA A 8 17.89 -9.39 9.98
CA ALA A 8 17.31 -9.80 8.70
C ALA A 8 15.91 -10.40 8.90
N TYR A 9 15.75 -11.26 9.90
CA TYR A 9 14.48 -11.87 10.25
C TYR A 9 13.43 -10.81 10.64
N ALA A 10 13.79 -9.86 11.50
CA ALA A 10 12.87 -8.84 12.00
C ALA A 10 12.45 -7.85 10.90
N PHE A 11 13.40 -7.34 10.10
CA PHE A 11 13.16 -6.15 9.28
C PHE A 11 12.94 -6.40 7.78
N THR A 12 13.29 -7.57 7.24
CA THR A 12 13.19 -7.83 5.79
C THR A 12 11.77 -7.67 5.23
N PRO A 13 10.70 -8.19 5.87
CA PRO A 13 9.33 -8.01 5.35
C PRO A 13 8.96 -6.55 5.17
N PHE A 14 9.32 -5.71 6.14
CA PHE A 14 9.04 -4.28 6.14
C PHE A 14 9.83 -3.52 5.10
N LYS A 15 11.08 -3.92 4.87
CA LYS A 15 11.93 -3.35 3.83
C LYS A 15 11.33 -3.54 2.44
N MET A 16 10.66 -4.66 2.16
CA MET A 16 10.15 -4.96 0.81
C MET A 16 9.15 -3.92 0.29
N PHE A 17 8.27 -3.39 1.15
CA PHE A 17 7.25 -2.42 0.73
C PHE A 17 7.62 -0.96 0.99
N THR A 18 8.41 -0.67 2.02
CA THR A 18 8.87 0.71 2.31
C THR A 18 10.02 1.17 1.42
N LEU A 19 10.84 0.24 0.90
CA LEU A 19 11.95 0.58 0.03
C LEU A 19 11.49 1.11 -1.34
N PRO A 20 10.51 0.51 -2.06
CA PRO A 20 9.97 1.06 -3.29
C PRO A 20 9.38 2.47 -3.13
N MET A 21 8.68 2.73 -2.02
CA MET A 21 8.19 4.07 -1.65
C MET A 21 9.32 5.07 -1.35
N GLY A 22 10.55 4.58 -1.18
CA GLY A 22 11.70 5.37 -0.79
C GLY A 22 11.67 5.83 0.66
N ILE A 23 10.89 5.22 1.55
CA ILE A 23 10.77 5.65 2.96
C ILE A 23 11.46 4.72 3.95
N TRP A 24 12.13 3.65 3.48
CA TRP A 24 12.90 2.74 4.32
C TRP A 24 13.93 3.49 5.20
N PRO A 25 13.85 3.46 6.55
CA PRO A 25 14.70 4.30 7.40
C PRO A 25 16.17 3.92 7.41
N LEU A 26 16.52 2.64 7.23
CA LEU A 26 17.92 2.21 7.20
C LEU A 26 18.56 2.33 5.81
N GLN A 27 17.94 3.07 4.89
CA GLN A 27 18.52 3.36 3.57
C GLN A 27 19.44 4.59 3.62
N LYS A 28 20.27 4.73 2.59
CA LYS A 28 20.94 6.00 2.32
C LYS A 28 19.95 7.01 1.73
N TYR A 29 19.69 8.10 2.45
CA TYR A 29 18.84 9.19 1.97
C TYR A 29 19.60 10.07 0.96
N ASN A 30 19.64 9.62 -0.29
CA ASN A 30 20.25 10.32 -1.42
C ASN A 30 19.19 10.77 -2.43
N THR A 31 19.63 11.44 -3.51
CA THR A 31 18.75 11.87 -4.62
C THR A 31 17.92 10.72 -5.18
N PHE A 32 18.50 9.52 -5.29
CA PHE A 32 17.78 8.34 -5.79
C PHE A 32 16.64 7.90 -4.86
N SER A 33 16.86 7.91 -3.54
CA SER A 33 15.76 7.64 -2.62
C SER A 33 14.69 8.70 -2.78
N LEU A 34 15.03 9.99 -2.81
CA LEU A 34 14.08 11.09 -2.97
C LEU A 34 13.23 10.94 -4.24
N VAL A 35 13.87 10.68 -5.39
CA VAL A 35 13.18 10.46 -6.67
C VAL A 35 12.14 9.34 -6.55
N ARG A 36 12.46 8.21 -5.91
CA ARG A 36 11.48 7.12 -5.71
C ARG A 36 10.23 7.56 -4.95
N SER A 37 10.38 8.38 -3.91
CA SER A 37 9.20 8.89 -3.18
C SER A 37 8.44 9.94 -3.96
N ILE A 38 9.11 10.81 -4.73
CA ILE A 38 8.43 11.79 -5.57
C ILE A 38 7.61 11.08 -6.64
N VAL A 39 8.19 10.08 -7.31
CA VAL A 39 7.48 9.26 -8.31
C VAL A 39 6.29 8.54 -7.68
N TYR A 40 6.47 7.94 -6.50
CA TYR A 40 5.38 7.28 -5.78
C TYR A 40 4.25 8.25 -5.43
N CYS A 41 4.58 9.42 -4.88
CA CYS A 41 3.60 10.46 -4.57
C CYS A 41 2.89 10.97 -5.83
N PHE A 42 3.62 11.18 -6.92
CA PHE A 42 3.05 11.61 -8.20
C PHE A 42 2.02 10.61 -8.73
N ILE A 43 2.32 9.30 -8.69
CA ILE A 43 1.39 8.25 -9.11
C ILE A 43 0.12 8.29 -8.25
N LEU A 44 0.25 8.38 -6.93
CA LEU A 44 -0.89 8.48 -6.02
C LEU A 44 -1.71 9.75 -6.25
N THR A 45 -1.07 10.89 -6.50
CA THR A 45 -1.78 12.15 -6.78
C THR A 45 -2.50 12.10 -8.12
N ALA A 46 -1.90 11.53 -9.17
CA ALA A 46 -2.57 11.32 -10.45
C ALA A 46 -3.80 10.40 -10.30
N TRP A 47 -3.64 9.32 -9.53
CA TRP A 47 -4.74 8.42 -9.18
C TRP A 47 -5.87 9.14 -8.42
N MET A 48 -5.52 9.98 -7.43
CA MET A 48 -6.47 10.80 -6.68
C MET A 48 -7.22 11.79 -7.59
N ILE A 49 -6.54 12.46 -8.52
CA ILE A 49 -7.16 13.39 -9.46
C ILE A 49 -8.19 12.67 -10.32
N MET A 50 -7.87 11.47 -10.84
CA MET A 50 -8.80 10.67 -11.63
C MET A 50 -10.09 10.36 -10.86
N ILE A 51 -9.98 9.89 -9.62
CA ILE A 51 -11.16 9.61 -8.78
C ILE A 51 -11.90 10.91 -8.43
N PHE A 52 -11.19 12.00 -8.18
CA PHE A 52 -11.81 13.29 -7.88
C PHE A 52 -12.61 13.83 -9.06
N LEU A 53 -12.13 13.66 -10.30
CA LEU A 53 -12.90 14.00 -11.50
C LEU A 53 -14.19 13.16 -11.58
N GLU A 54 -14.12 11.87 -11.26
CA GLU A 54 -15.31 11.02 -11.21
C GLU A 54 -16.31 11.48 -10.14
N ILE A 55 -15.84 11.87 -8.95
CA ILE A 55 -16.72 12.37 -7.87
C ILE A 55 -17.46 13.64 -8.30
N ASN A 56 -16.80 14.55 -9.03
CA ASN A 56 -17.38 15.87 -9.35
C ASN A 56 -18.19 15.89 -10.65
N PHE A 57 -17.78 15.11 -11.65
CA PHE A 57 -18.33 15.15 -12.99
C PHE A 57 -18.92 13.82 -13.46
N GLY A 58 -18.72 12.75 -12.69
CA GLY A 58 -19.28 11.45 -13.00
C GLY A 58 -20.78 11.35 -12.67
N SER A 59 -21.41 10.34 -13.27
CA SER A 59 -22.83 10.02 -13.10
C SER A 59 -23.07 8.85 -12.14
N GLY A 60 -22.09 8.52 -11.29
CA GLY A 60 -22.16 7.43 -10.33
C GLY A 60 -23.24 7.65 -9.25
N ASN A 61 -23.82 6.56 -8.75
CA ASN A 61 -24.79 6.61 -7.67
C ASN A 61 -24.12 6.94 -6.31
N ALA A 62 -24.93 7.19 -5.27
CA ALA A 62 -24.43 7.58 -3.95
C ALA A 62 -23.47 6.57 -3.32
N TYR A 63 -23.66 5.26 -3.54
CA TYR A 63 -22.78 4.22 -3.00
C TYR A 63 -21.39 4.28 -3.64
N VAL A 64 -21.34 4.37 -4.98
CA VAL A 64 -20.08 4.50 -5.73
C VAL A 64 -19.35 5.78 -5.34
N GLN A 65 -20.08 6.87 -5.09
CA GLN A 65 -19.45 8.11 -4.62
C GLN A 65 -18.85 7.97 -3.23
N VAL A 66 -19.52 7.30 -2.29
CA VAL A 66 -18.98 7.02 -0.95
C VAL A 66 -17.71 6.19 -1.02
N ASP A 67 -17.70 5.13 -1.82
CA ASP A 67 -16.50 4.30 -2.04
C ASP A 67 -15.35 5.13 -2.63
N ASN A 68 -15.64 5.98 -3.63
CA ASN A 68 -14.65 6.89 -4.20
C ASN A 68 -14.10 7.89 -3.17
N PHE A 69 -14.95 8.43 -2.29
CA PHE A 69 -14.51 9.30 -1.19
C PHE A 69 -13.60 8.56 -0.20
N GLU A 70 -13.93 7.31 0.15
CA GLU A 70 -13.10 6.48 1.02
C GLU A 70 -11.68 6.29 0.43
N VAL A 71 -11.62 6.00 -0.88
CA VAL A 71 -10.33 5.85 -1.59
C VAL A 71 -9.55 7.17 -1.59
N VAL A 72 -10.19 8.31 -1.88
CA VAL A 72 -9.53 9.63 -1.84
C VAL A 72 -8.97 9.95 -0.45
N ILE A 73 -9.75 9.74 0.60
CA ILE A 73 -9.29 9.94 1.99
C ILE A 73 -8.09 9.03 2.30
N SER A 74 -8.16 7.77 1.87
CA SER A 74 -7.07 6.81 2.04
C SER A 74 -5.79 7.23 1.32
N ILE A 75 -5.89 7.81 0.12
CA ILE A 75 -4.74 8.37 -0.61
C ILE A 75 -4.14 9.56 0.14
N ILE A 76 -4.98 10.49 0.63
CA ILE A 76 -4.52 11.65 1.40
C ILE A 76 -3.77 11.20 2.66
N LEU A 77 -4.31 10.21 3.39
CA LEU A 77 -3.65 9.62 4.55
C LEU A 77 -2.32 8.96 4.17
N GLY A 78 -2.29 8.15 3.11
CA GLY A 78 -1.06 7.53 2.61
C GLY A 78 0.03 8.55 2.23
N LEU A 79 -0.34 9.61 1.51
CA LEU A 79 0.56 10.71 1.16
C LEU A 79 1.08 11.44 2.41
N SER A 80 0.20 11.74 3.37
CA SER A 80 0.57 12.39 4.63
C SER A 80 1.59 11.57 5.43
N LYS A 81 1.44 10.24 5.43
CA LYS A 81 2.36 9.29 6.08
C LYS A 81 3.71 9.26 5.37
N ILE A 82 3.73 9.18 4.03
CA ILE A 82 4.98 9.22 3.24
C ILE A 82 5.76 10.52 3.51
N VAL A 83 5.07 11.67 3.48
CA VAL A 83 5.67 12.97 3.79
C VAL A 83 6.21 12.98 5.22
N SER A 84 5.44 12.50 6.20
CA SER A 84 5.87 12.42 7.60
C SER A 84 7.12 11.57 7.77
N PHE A 85 7.18 10.39 7.14
CA PHE A 85 8.35 9.52 7.16
C PHE A 85 9.60 10.17 6.56
N ARG A 86 9.42 11.03 5.55
CA ARG A 86 10.51 11.81 4.95
C ARG A 86 10.97 12.94 5.84
N LEU A 87 10.04 13.72 6.40
CA LEU A 87 10.35 14.84 7.30
C LEU A 87 11.08 14.36 8.55
N TYR A 88 10.63 13.24 9.13
CA TYR A 88 11.21 12.67 10.33
C TYR A 88 12.25 11.56 10.04
N ALA A 89 12.75 11.46 8.82
CA ALA A 89 13.68 10.43 8.38
C ALA A 89 14.90 10.29 9.30
N LYS A 90 15.48 11.40 9.77
CA LYS A 90 16.63 11.40 10.68
C LYS A 90 16.30 10.74 12.02
N ASN A 91 15.15 11.09 12.59
CA ASN A 91 14.69 10.54 13.87
C ASN A 91 14.34 9.05 13.72
N LEU A 92 13.67 8.69 12.63
CA LEU A 92 13.34 7.31 12.31
C LEU A 92 14.61 6.47 12.12
N THR A 93 15.59 6.98 11.36
CA THR A 93 16.89 6.32 11.17
C THR A 93 17.58 6.08 12.52
N ARG A 94 17.56 7.07 13.42
CA ARG A 94 18.14 6.92 14.77
C ARG A 94 17.45 5.82 15.57
N ASN A 95 16.12 5.82 15.61
CA ASN A 95 15.35 4.80 16.34
C ASN A 95 15.58 3.40 15.78
N PHE A 96 15.58 3.24 14.45
CA PHE A 96 15.83 1.96 13.82
C PHE A 96 17.29 1.52 13.94
N SER A 97 18.23 2.45 13.98
CA SER A 97 19.64 2.11 14.24
C SER A 97 19.82 1.61 15.67
N SER A 98 19.15 2.24 16.65
CA SER A 98 19.11 1.73 18.02
C SER A 98 18.54 0.31 18.08
N ALA A 99 17.43 0.05 17.38
CA ALA A 99 16.86 -1.29 17.34
C ALA A 99 17.80 -2.33 16.71
N VAL A 100 18.56 -1.94 15.67
CA VAL A 100 19.61 -2.78 15.10
C VAL A 100 20.72 -3.06 16.12
N ASP A 101 21.18 -2.05 16.83
CA ASP A 101 22.21 -2.20 17.86
C ASP A 101 21.72 -3.13 18.98
N ASP A 102 20.46 -3.00 19.42
CA ASP A 102 19.86 -3.90 20.40
C ASP A 102 19.97 -5.37 19.94
N TYR A 103 19.62 -5.67 18.68
CA TYR A 103 19.77 -7.01 18.11
C TYR A 103 21.21 -7.50 17.99
N LEU A 104 22.19 -6.59 17.85
CA LEU A 104 23.61 -6.95 17.81
C LEU A 104 24.18 -7.23 19.20
N THR A 105 23.60 -6.62 20.24
CA THR A 105 24.06 -6.74 21.64
C THR A 105 23.43 -7.91 22.41
N ILE A 106 22.57 -8.71 21.77
CA ILE A 106 21.97 -9.89 22.40
C ILE A 106 23.06 -10.91 22.75
N ASP A 107 23.23 -11.17 24.04
CA ASP A 107 24.28 -12.02 24.62
C ASP A 107 23.79 -13.40 25.08
N THR A 108 22.49 -13.55 25.36
CA THR A 108 21.89 -14.82 25.82
C THR A 108 20.79 -15.34 24.88
N GLU A 109 20.63 -16.66 24.83
CA GLU A 109 19.57 -17.31 24.04
C GLU A 109 18.17 -16.98 24.57
N GLU A 110 18.03 -16.72 25.87
CA GLU A 110 16.76 -16.28 26.47
C GLU A 110 16.33 -14.92 25.93
N LYS A 111 17.22 -13.92 25.95
CA LYS A 111 16.96 -12.59 25.38
C LYS A 111 16.70 -12.67 23.88
N ARG A 112 17.46 -13.52 23.16
CA ARG A 112 17.21 -13.77 21.73
C ARG A 112 15.80 -14.31 21.50
N THR A 113 15.35 -15.25 22.32
CA THR A 113 14.03 -15.88 22.20
C THR A 113 12.91 -14.87 22.42
N ILE A 114 13.03 -14.01 23.45
CA ILE A 114 12.05 -12.93 23.71
C ILE A 114 12.00 -11.95 22.53
N MET A 115 13.15 -11.45 22.07
CA MET A 115 13.20 -10.51 20.94
C MET A 115 12.68 -11.12 19.63
N ARG A 116 12.96 -12.41 19.39
CA ARG A 116 12.43 -13.17 18.24
C ARG A 116 10.92 -13.34 18.31
N ARG A 117 10.35 -13.52 19.50
CA ARG A 117 8.90 -13.63 19.71
C ARG A 117 8.20 -12.32 19.31
N HIS A 118 8.71 -11.16 19.76
CA HIS A 118 8.16 -9.86 19.38
C HIS A 118 8.33 -9.55 17.89
N ALA A 119 9.49 -9.88 17.32
CA ALA A 119 9.70 -9.80 15.87
C ALA A 119 8.70 -10.68 15.09
N TYR A 120 8.45 -11.90 15.56
CA TYR A 120 7.48 -12.82 14.95
C TYR A 120 6.06 -12.25 15.00
N MET A 121 5.62 -11.72 16.15
CA MET A 121 4.32 -11.06 16.28
C MET A 121 4.17 -9.92 15.27
N GLY A 122 5.19 -9.05 15.16
CA GLY A 122 5.19 -7.95 14.19
C GLY A 122 5.07 -8.44 12.74
N ARG A 123 5.75 -9.54 12.39
CA ARG A 123 5.67 -10.14 11.05
C ARG A 123 4.29 -10.71 10.75
N ILE A 124 3.69 -11.44 11.69
CA ILE A 124 2.34 -11.99 11.52
C ILE A 124 1.34 -10.86 11.34
N MET A 125 1.37 -9.84 12.19
CA MET A 125 0.47 -8.68 12.06
C MET A 125 0.68 -7.96 10.71
N CYS A 126 1.93 -7.81 10.27
CA CYS A 126 2.24 -7.22 8.97
C CYS A 126 1.63 -8.02 7.81
N PHE A 127 1.84 -9.34 7.78
CA PHE A 127 1.29 -10.20 6.74
C PHE A 127 -0.24 -10.24 6.77
N SER A 128 -0.87 -10.29 7.94
CA SER A 128 -2.32 -10.29 8.08
C SER A 128 -2.94 -8.97 7.61
N ILE A 129 -2.39 -7.82 8.03
CA ILE A 129 -2.92 -6.51 7.65
C ILE A 129 -2.76 -6.27 6.14
N LEU A 130 -1.57 -6.54 5.59
CA LEU A 130 -1.33 -6.37 4.15
C LEU A 130 -2.14 -7.34 3.30
N SER A 131 -2.30 -8.60 3.73
CA SER A 131 -3.11 -9.57 2.98
C SER A 131 -4.58 -9.17 2.95
N MET A 132 -5.15 -8.73 4.08
CA MET A 132 -6.51 -8.21 4.13
C MET A 132 -6.69 -6.99 3.23
N ALA A 133 -5.74 -6.05 3.23
CA ALA A 133 -5.79 -4.87 2.40
C ALA A 133 -5.74 -5.20 0.88
N TYR A 134 -4.91 -6.18 0.49
CA TYR A 134 -4.82 -6.63 -0.90
C TYR A 134 -6.01 -7.47 -1.34
N VAL A 135 -6.57 -8.30 -0.45
CA VAL A 135 -7.84 -9.01 -0.71
C VAL A 135 -8.95 -7.99 -0.93
N ALA A 136 -9.07 -6.97 -0.07
CA ALA A 136 -10.05 -5.90 -0.24
C ALA A 136 -9.88 -5.15 -1.58
N SER A 137 -8.64 -4.81 -1.95
CA SER A 137 -8.33 -4.19 -3.24
C SER A 137 -8.71 -5.09 -4.42
N THR A 138 -8.51 -6.40 -4.29
CA THR A 138 -8.83 -7.39 -5.32
C THR A 138 -10.34 -7.58 -5.45
N THR A 139 -11.08 -7.65 -4.33
CA THR A 139 -12.54 -7.74 -4.36
C THR A 139 -13.17 -6.48 -4.95
N PHE A 140 -12.61 -5.31 -4.65
CA PHE A 140 -13.06 -4.02 -5.21
C PHE A 140 -12.98 -4.02 -6.75
N ILE A 141 -11.94 -4.64 -7.33
CA ILE A 141 -11.78 -4.77 -8.78
C ILE A 141 -12.63 -5.90 -9.37
N LEU A 142 -12.68 -7.05 -8.73
CA LEU A 142 -13.32 -8.25 -9.30
C LEU A 142 -14.84 -8.17 -9.29
N LEU A 143 -15.46 -7.62 -8.24
CA LEU A 143 -16.93 -7.55 -8.10
C LEU A 143 -17.61 -6.91 -9.34
N PRO A 144 -17.15 -5.74 -9.83
CA PRO A 144 -17.70 -5.13 -11.05
C PRO A 144 -17.42 -5.91 -12.34
N MET A 145 -16.37 -6.75 -12.36
CA MET A 145 -16.00 -7.55 -13.54
C MET A 145 -16.76 -8.88 -13.66
N ILE A 146 -17.39 -9.37 -12.59
CA ILE A 146 -18.07 -10.68 -12.57
C ILE A 146 -19.09 -10.82 -13.71
N PRO A 147 -20.00 -9.87 -13.98
CA PRO A 147 -20.99 -10.00 -15.07
C PRO A 147 -20.35 -10.17 -16.44
N MET A 148 -19.19 -9.55 -16.65
CA MET A 148 -18.40 -9.64 -17.87
C MET A 148 -17.71 -11.01 -18.02
N ILE A 149 -17.35 -11.64 -16.90
CA ILE A 149 -16.66 -12.95 -16.86
C ILE A 149 -17.65 -14.12 -16.94
N THR A 150 -18.81 -14.02 -16.30
CA THR A 150 -19.80 -15.11 -16.25
C THR A 150 -20.68 -15.20 -17.49
N GLY A 151 -20.68 -14.18 -18.35
CA GLY A 151 -21.45 -14.19 -19.60
C GLY A 151 -22.96 -14.13 -19.41
N ASP A 152 -23.44 -13.73 -18.22
CA ASP A 152 -24.87 -13.67 -17.86
C ASP A 152 -25.58 -12.41 -18.39
N THR A 153 -25.03 -11.78 -19.42
CA THR A 153 -25.74 -10.76 -20.18
C THR A 153 -25.86 -11.27 -21.61
N GLU A 154 -27.05 -11.10 -22.20
CA GLU A 154 -27.35 -11.32 -23.62
C GLU A 154 -26.56 -10.36 -24.53
N VAL A 155 -25.25 -10.26 -24.33
CA VAL A 155 -24.35 -9.38 -25.07
C VAL A 155 -23.85 -10.17 -26.25
N GLN A 156 -24.52 -9.91 -27.36
CA GLN A 156 -24.01 -10.09 -28.71
C GLN A 156 -22.49 -9.87 -28.73
N VAL A 157 -21.76 -10.93 -29.09
CA VAL A 157 -20.33 -10.91 -29.36
C VAL A 157 -20.09 -10.01 -30.59
N ASN A 158 -20.11 -8.69 -30.37
CA ASN A 158 -19.71 -7.69 -31.34
C ASN A 158 -18.87 -6.63 -30.63
N VAL A 159 -17.67 -7.06 -30.25
CA VAL A 159 -16.44 -6.37 -29.80
C VAL A 159 -16.48 -4.82 -29.81
N THR A 160 -17.27 -4.22 -28.94
CA THR A 160 -17.11 -2.85 -28.44
C THR A 160 -17.80 -2.80 -27.08
N ILE A 161 -17.06 -2.61 -25.98
CA ILE A 161 -17.66 -2.42 -24.65
C ILE A 161 -18.23 -1.00 -24.69
N ASN A 162 -19.56 -0.90 -24.76
CA ASN A 162 -20.25 0.36 -24.98
C ASN A 162 -20.41 1.21 -23.71
N ASP A 163 -20.14 0.66 -22.52
CA ASP A 163 -20.41 1.38 -21.26
C ASP A 163 -19.19 1.50 -20.35
N ILE A 164 -18.80 2.75 -20.09
CA ILE A 164 -17.73 3.13 -19.15
C ILE A 164 -18.19 3.02 -17.69
N SER A 165 -19.49 2.87 -17.45
CA SER A 165 -20.04 2.59 -16.13
C SER A 165 -19.62 1.22 -15.58
N GLU A 166 -19.05 0.34 -16.40
CA GLU A 166 -18.63 -1.01 -16.01
C GLU A 166 -17.21 -1.10 -15.42
N PHE A 167 -16.44 -0.01 -15.44
CA PHE A 167 -15.11 -0.02 -14.80
C PHE A 167 -15.22 -0.15 -13.28
N PRO A 168 -14.29 -0.87 -12.61
CA PRO A 168 -14.34 -1.02 -11.17
C PRO A 168 -14.28 0.28 -10.38
N VAL A 169 -13.43 1.20 -10.82
CA VAL A 169 -13.60 2.61 -10.50
C VAL A 169 -14.23 3.24 -11.74
N ALA A 170 -15.47 3.68 -11.61
CA ALA A 170 -16.18 4.33 -12.68
C ALA A 170 -15.35 5.54 -13.20
N VAL A 171 -15.31 5.72 -14.52
CA VAL A 171 -14.68 6.89 -15.17
C VAL A 171 -15.67 7.59 -16.10
N THR A 172 -16.92 7.67 -15.66
CA THR A 172 -18.06 8.24 -16.39
C THR A 172 -17.89 9.73 -16.69
N PHE A 173 -16.98 10.43 -15.99
CA PHE A 173 -16.66 11.83 -16.31
C PHE A 173 -16.13 12.03 -17.75
N LEU A 174 -15.66 10.97 -18.41
CA LEU A 174 -15.22 11.01 -19.82
C LEU A 174 -16.38 10.97 -20.82
N GLY A 175 -17.63 10.81 -20.37
CA GLY A 175 -18.80 10.63 -21.22
C GLY A 175 -18.83 9.26 -21.90
N GLU A 176 -19.66 9.10 -22.94
CA GLU A 176 -19.74 7.86 -23.73
C GLU A 176 -18.53 7.73 -24.68
N VAL A 177 -17.48 7.05 -24.25
CA VAL A 177 -16.31 6.69 -25.08
C VAL A 177 -16.33 5.19 -25.37
N HIS A 178 -16.27 4.83 -26.65
CA HIS A 178 -16.14 3.43 -27.04
C HIS A 178 -14.68 2.99 -26.82
N VAL A 179 -14.47 2.08 -25.87
CA VAL A 179 -13.14 1.61 -25.49
C VAL A 179 -12.90 0.21 -26.05
N SER A 180 -11.76 0.02 -26.74
CA SER A 180 -11.37 -1.33 -27.18
C SER A 180 -11.12 -2.25 -25.97
N THR A 181 -11.38 -3.55 -26.10
CA THR A 181 -11.16 -4.53 -25.02
C THR A 181 -9.74 -4.46 -24.45
N SER A 182 -8.74 -4.23 -25.30
CA SER A 182 -7.34 -4.09 -24.87
C SER A 182 -7.10 -2.88 -23.96
N LEU A 183 -7.72 -1.74 -24.29
CA LEU A 183 -7.64 -0.52 -23.51
C LEU A 183 -8.44 -0.64 -22.21
N TYR A 184 -9.59 -1.32 -22.24
CA TYR A 184 -10.39 -1.64 -21.05
C TYR A 184 -9.56 -2.44 -20.03
N MET A 185 -8.91 -3.54 -20.49
CA MET A 185 -8.06 -4.37 -19.63
C MET A 185 -6.87 -3.58 -19.07
N LEU A 186 -6.26 -2.71 -19.88
CA LEU A 186 -5.16 -1.85 -19.44
C LEU A 186 -5.61 -0.89 -18.33
N ILE A 187 -6.76 -0.23 -18.50
CA ILE A 187 -7.32 0.68 -17.49
C ILE A 187 -7.59 -0.08 -16.19
N CYS A 188 -8.23 -1.25 -16.27
CA CYS A 188 -8.50 -2.08 -15.11
C CYS A 188 -7.21 -2.48 -14.36
N MET A 189 -6.16 -2.86 -15.09
CA MET A 189 -4.86 -3.15 -14.49
C MET A 189 -4.25 -1.92 -13.80
N LEU A 190 -4.36 -0.74 -14.41
CA LEU A 190 -3.89 0.52 -13.79
C LEU A 190 -4.69 0.86 -12.52
N GLN A 191 -6.01 0.67 -12.53
CA GLN A 191 -6.87 0.89 -11.36
C GLN A 191 -6.50 -0.08 -10.22
N TYR A 192 -6.30 -1.37 -10.54
CA TYR A 192 -5.83 -2.35 -9.55
C TYR A 192 -4.49 -1.95 -8.95
N MET A 193 -3.53 -1.55 -9.78
CA MET A 193 -2.24 -1.06 -9.30
C MET A 193 -2.39 0.19 -8.42
N GLY A 194 -3.28 1.12 -8.77
CA GLY A 194 -3.59 2.30 -7.96
C GLY A 194 -4.14 1.94 -6.57
N LEU A 195 -5.06 0.98 -6.49
CA LEU A 195 -5.59 0.48 -5.23
C LEU A 195 -4.53 -0.22 -4.38
N VAL A 196 -3.72 -1.11 -4.99
CA VAL A 196 -2.62 -1.78 -4.29
C VAL A 196 -1.63 -0.76 -3.73
N LEU A 197 -1.21 0.23 -4.53
CA LEU A 197 -0.29 1.28 -4.06
C LEU A 197 -0.89 2.12 -2.93
N THR A 198 -2.19 2.42 -3.00
CA THR A 198 -2.92 3.14 -1.95
C THR A 198 -2.92 2.30 -0.66
N ALA A 199 -3.32 1.03 -0.75
CA ALA A 199 -3.32 0.07 0.36
C ALA A 199 -1.93 -0.08 0.99
N THR A 200 -0.88 -0.28 0.19
CA THR A 200 0.49 -0.41 0.70
C THR A 200 0.93 0.88 1.40
N SER A 201 0.64 2.06 0.84
CA SER A 201 1.04 3.34 1.44
C SER A 201 0.32 3.65 2.75
N ASN A 202 -0.91 3.17 2.91
CA ASN A 202 -1.70 3.35 4.12
C ASN A 202 -1.30 2.32 5.18
N CYS A 203 -1.48 1.03 4.87
CA CYS A 203 -1.32 -0.08 5.80
C CYS A 203 0.14 -0.49 6.01
N GLY A 204 0.99 -0.42 4.99
CA GLY A 204 2.40 -0.77 5.09
C GLY A 204 3.10 0.08 6.15
N ASN A 205 2.87 1.40 6.12
CA ASN A 205 3.42 2.33 7.11
C ASN A 205 2.96 2.00 8.54
N ASP A 206 1.69 1.63 8.73
CA ASP A 206 1.16 1.28 10.05
C ASP A 206 1.79 0.01 10.58
N THR A 207 1.90 -1.04 9.74
CA THR A 207 2.55 -2.30 10.14
C THR A 207 4.02 -2.07 10.50
N PHE A 208 4.67 -1.11 9.85
CA PHE A 208 6.05 -0.77 10.13
C PHE A 208 6.23 -0.07 11.47
N VAL A 209 5.36 0.89 11.79
CA VAL A 209 5.33 1.54 13.11
C VAL A 209 4.99 0.53 14.20
N LEU A 210 4.04 -0.36 13.94
CA LEU A 210 3.66 -1.43 14.87
C LEU A 210 4.83 -2.38 15.15
N ALA A 211 5.63 -2.73 14.14
CA ALA A 211 6.78 -3.60 14.31
C ALA A 211 7.86 -3.00 15.23
N ILE A 212 8.15 -1.70 15.08
CA ILE A 212 9.10 -1.04 15.99
C ILE A 212 8.52 -0.88 17.40
N THR A 213 7.20 -0.66 17.53
CA THR A 213 6.54 -0.67 18.85
C THR A 213 6.68 -2.03 19.54
N LEU A 214 6.47 -3.14 18.81
CA LEU A 214 6.67 -4.48 19.36
C LEU A 214 8.14 -4.77 19.70
N HIS A 215 9.09 -4.25 18.93
CA HIS A 215 10.51 -4.29 19.31
C HIS A 215 10.75 -3.62 20.67
N VAL A 216 10.18 -2.44 20.89
CA VAL A 216 10.27 -1.73 22.17
C VAL A 216 9.60 -2.53 23.30
N CYS A 217 8.42 -3.14 23.06
CA CYS A 217 7.79 -4.04 24.03
C CYS A 217 8.71 -5.21 24.40
N GLY A 218 9.40 -5.80 23.42
CA GLY A 218 10.39 -6.84 23.66
C GLY A 218 11.54 -6.35 24.53
N GLN A 219 12.10 -5.17 24.24
CA GLN A 219 13.14 -4.57 25.09
C GLN A 219 12.68 -4.32 26.52
N LEU A 220 11.42 -3.90 26.72
CA LEU A 220 10.84 -3.72 28.05
C LEU A 220 10.67 -5.05 28.80
N GLU A 221 10.44 -6.16 28.12
CA GLU A 221 10.37 -7.50 28.73
C GLU A 221 11.75 -8.05 29.11
N LEU A 222 12.83 -7.50 28.52
CA LEU A 222 14.21 -7.87 28.89
C LEU A 222 14.71 -7.15 30.15
N LEU A 223 14.05 -6.06 30.57
CA LEU A 223 14.40 -5.24 31.74
C LEU A 223 13.86 -5.85 33.04
#